data_AF-A0A6C0NZ09-F1
#
_entry.id   AF-A0A6C0NZ09-F1
#
_cell.length_a   1.000
_cell.length_b   1.000
_cell.length_c   1.000
_cell.angle_alpha   90.00
_cell.angle_beta   90.00
_cell.angle_gamma   90.00
#
_symmetry.space_group_name_H-M   'P 1'
#
loop_
_entity.id
_entity.type
_entity.pdbx_description
1 polymer ?
#
loop_
_entity_poly.entity_id
_entity_poly.type
_entity_poly.pdbx_seq_one_letter_code
_entity_poly.pdbx_strand_id
1 'polypeptide(L)' 'MAKQLIVKIPEIIQQRGISLRELSRLTDIRHAALSELVNAKRQNINFQYIERIAKVLEISDIREIIDLVDINKEA' A
#
# COMPACT_ATOMS: atom_id res chain seq x y z
N MET A 1 21.31 -2.84 10.76
CA MET A 1 20.11 -3.15 9.95
C MET A 1 19.34 -1.86 9.78
N ALA A 2 19.05 -1.46 8.54
CA ALA A 2 18.13 -0.35 8.32
C ALA A 2 16.70 -0.88 8.42
N LYS A 3 15.76 -0.05 8.87
CA LYS A 3 14.33 -0.38 8.86
C LYS A 3 13.66 0.38 7.72
N GLN A 4 12.71 -0.25 7.04
CA GLN A 4 11.93 0.37 5.96
C GLN A 4 10.46 0.03 6.10
N LEU A 5 9.60 1.02 5.92
CA LEU A 5 8.17 0.79 5.74
C LEU A 5 7.89 0.37 4.30
N ILE A 6 7.14 -0.70 4.12
CA ILE A 6 6.64 -1.17 2.83
C ILE A 6 5.11 -1.20 2.83
N VAL A 7 4.53 -1.08 1.64
CA VAL A 7 3.07 -1.11 1.45
C VAL A 7 2.69 -2.37 0.69
N LYS A 8 1.75 -3.14 1.24
CA LYS A 8 1.34 -4.46 0.75
C LYS A 8 0.19 -4.40 -0.27
N ILE A 9 0.01 -3.27 -0.95
CA ILE A 9 -1.06 -3.10 -1.94
C ILE A 9 -1.00 -4.15 -3.06
N PRO A 10 0.17 -4.52 -3.62
CA PRO A 10 0.25 -5.55 -4.67
C PRO A 10 -0.32 -6.89 -4.22
N GLU A 11 -0.02 -7.31 -2.99
CA GLU A 11 -0.50 -8.55 -2.39
C GLU A 11 -2.01 -8.47 -2.16
N ILE A 12 -2.51 -7.35 -1.62
CA ILE A 12 -3.94 -7.14 -1.38
C ILE A 12 -4.75 -7.22 -2.69
N ILE A 13 -4.31 -6.53 -3.75
CA ILE A 13 -5.06 -6.54 -5.02
C ILE A 13 -5.03 -7.92 -5.70
N GLN A 14 -3.92 -8.65 -5.55
CA GLN A 14 -3.80 -10.03 -6.03
C GLN A 14 -4.74 -10.97 -5.28
N GLN A 15 -4.74 -10.93 -3.95
CA GLN A 15 -5.61 -11.76 -3.10
C GLN A 15 -7.10 -11.50 -3.38
N ARG A 16 -7.46 -10.25 -3.69
CA ARG A 16 -8.85 -9.84 -3.98
C ARG A 16 -9.23 -9.95 -5.45
N GLY A 17 -8.30 -10.32 -6.34
CA GLY A 17 -8.57 -10.44 -7.77
C GLY A 17 -8.94 -9.11 -8.44
N ILE A 18 -8.50 -7.97 -7.90
CA ILE A 18 -8.76 -6.63 -8.46
C ILE A 18 -7.50 -6.04 -9.08
N SER A 19 -7.66 -5.09 -9.99
CA SER A 19 -6.52 -4.34 -10.54
C SER A 19 -6.22 -3.10 -9.70
N LEU A 20 -5.00 -2.54 -9.83
CA LEU A 20 -4.65 -1.25 -9.22
C LEU A 20 -5.54 -0.09 -9.72
N ARG A 21 -6.03 -0.19 -10.96
CA ARG A 21 -7.01 0.76 -11.53
C ARG A 21 -8.37 0.62 -10.85
N GLU A 22 -8.78 -0.60 -10.53
CA GLU A 22 -10.03 -0.83 -9.81
C GLU A 22 -9.92 -0.34 -8.37
N LEU A 23 -8.81 -0.64 -7.67
CA LEU A 23 -8.56 -0.09 -6.34
C LEU A 23 -8.60 1.44 -6.33
N SER A 24 -8.04 2.09 -7.37
CA SER A 24 -8.12 3.55 -7.55
C SER A 24 -9.56 4.06 -7.59
N ARG A 25 -10.45 3.37 -8.32
CA ARG A 25 -11.88 3.73 -8.40
C ARG A 25 -12.59 3.53 -7.06
N LEU A 26 -12.39 2.37 -6.44
CA LEU A 26 -13.06 2.00 -5.19
C LEU A 26 -12.66 2.93 -4.03
N THR A 27 -11.36 3.22 -3.94
CA THR A 27 -10.82 4.09 -2.89
C THR A 27 -10.97 5.56 -3.20
N ASP A 28 -11.25 5.94 -4.45
CA ASP A 28 -11.18 7.31 -4.98
C ASP A 28 -9.80 7.99 -4.70
N ILE A 29 -8.74 7.17 -4.73
CA ILE A 29 -7.35 7.63 -4.73
C ILE A 29 -6.87 7.61 -6.18
N ARG A 30 -6.20 8.68 -6.62
CA ARG A 30 -5.66 8.75 -8.00
C ARG A 30 -4.75 7.55 -8.29
N HIS A 31 -4.95 6.93 -9.45
CA HIS A 31 -4.16 5.77 -9.87
C HIS A 31 -2.65 6.04 -9.84
N ALA A 32 -2.21 7.24 -10.25
CA ALA A 32 -0.80 7.64 -10.16
C ALA A 32 -0.28 7.65 -8.71
N ALA A 33 -1.09 8.11 -7.75
CA ALA A 33 -0.71 8.11 -6.33
C ALA A 33 -0.60 6.70 -5.77
N LEU A 34 -1.53 5.79 -6.12
CA LEU A 34 -1.41 4.38 -5.75
C LEU A 34 -0.20 3.70 -6.41
N SER A 35 0.09 4.04 -7.67
CA SER A 35 1.27 3.53 -8.38
C SER A 35 2.58 4.01 -7.75
N GLU A 36 2.67 5.29 -7.36
CA GLU A 36 3.81 5.83 -6.62
C GLU A 36 3.99 5.14 -5.26
N LEU A 37 2.88 4.88 -4.56
CA LEU A 37 2.84 4.22 -3.26
C LEU A 37 3.35 2.78 -3.33
N VAL A 38 2.91 2.03 -4.35
CA VAL A 38 3.37 0.64 -4.62
C VAL A 38 4.86 0.59 -4.96
N ASN A 39 5.35 1.52 -5.78
CA ASN A 39 6.73 1.50 -6.25
C ASN A 39 7.73 2.10 -5.26
N ALA A 40 7.29 2.50 -4.05
CA ALA A 40 8.12 3.05 -2.97
C ALA A 40 9.06 4.22 -3.38
N LYS A 41 8.79 4.89 -4.51
CA LYS A 41 9.61 6.00 -5.03
C LYS A 41 9.47 7.28 -4.20
N ARG A 42 8.44 7.36 -3.35
CA ARG A 42 8.23 8.42 -2.36
C ARG A 42 8.01 7.79 -0.99
N GLN A 43 8.78 8.24 -0.01
CA GLN A 43 8.69 7.78 1.39
C GLN A 43 7.51 8.42 2.16
N ASN A 44 6.74 9.32 1.54
CA ASN A 44 5.64 10.04 2.16
C ASN A 44 4.31 9.31 1.87
N ILE A 45 3.78 8.62 2.88
CA ILE A 45 2.46 8.00 2.85
C ILE A 45 1.45 8.96 3.46
N ASN A 46 0.32 9.18 2.78
CA ASN A 46 -0.80 9.93 3.33
C ASN A 46 -1.69 8.97 4.17
N PHE A 47 -1.90 9.27 5.46
CA PHE A 47 -2.76 8.47 6.33
C PHE A 47 -4.19 8.32 5.81
N GLN A 48 -4.74 9.33 5.15
CA GLN A 48 -6.07 9.25 4.53
C GLN A 48 -6.14 8.16 3.47
N TYR A 49 -5.03 7.84 2.79
CA TYR A 49 -5.03 6.75 1.82
C TYR A 49 -5.17 5.40 2.52
N ILE A 50 -4.50 5.22 3.65
CA ILE A 50 -4.58 4.02 4.46
C ILE A 50 -5.99 3.82 5.01
N GLU A 51 -6.59 4.87 5.56
CA GLU A 51 -7.97 4.84 6.07
C GLU A 51 -8.99 4.50 4.97
N ARG A 52 -8.84 5.08 3.77
CA ARG A 52 -9.73 4.81 2.64
C ARG A 52 -9.58 3.39 2.11
N ILE A 53 -8.34 2.91 1.97
CA ILE A 53 -8.06 1.52 1.59
C ILE A 53 -8.67 0.58 2.64
N ALA A 54 -8.45 0.85 3.93
CA ALA A 54 -8.97 0.03 5.01
C ALA A 54 -10.50 -0.04 5.00
N LYS A 55 -11.16 1.13 4.86
CA LYS A 55 -12.62 1.23 4.78
C LYS A 55 -13.20 0.47 3.59
N VAL A 56 -12.63 0.66 2.40
CA VAL A 56 -13.17 0.09 1.15
C VAL A 56 -12.94 -1.42 1.06
N LEU A 57 -11.83 -1.89 1.62
CA LEU A 57 -11.48 -3.31 1.61
C LEU A 57 -11.93 -4.03 2.89
N GLU A 58 -12.61 -3.34 3.81
CA GLU A 58 -13.06 -3.89 5.09
C GLU A 58 -11.90 -4.49 5.92
N ILE A 59 -10.72 -3.86 5.83
CA ILE A 59 -9.54 -4.25 6.59
C ILE A 59 -9.63 -3.63 7.99
N SER A 60 -9.48 -4.47 9.00
CA SER A 60 -9.51 -4.05 10.42
C SER A 60 -8.11 -3.87 11.01
N ASP A 61 -7.08 -4.41 10.36
CA ASP A 61 -5.69 -4.34 10.81
C ASP A 61 -4.79 -3.65 9.78
N ILE A 62 -4.20 -2.52 10.17
CA ILE A 62 -3.27 -1.75 9.33
C ILE A 62 -2.07 -2.58 8.85
N ARG A 63 -1.70 -3.66 9.56
CA ARG A 63 -0.60 -4.57 9.18
C ARG A 63 -0.88 -5.36 7.91
N GLU A 64 -2.13 -5.42 7.48
CA GLU A 64 -2.51 -5.94 6.16
C GLU A 64 -2.13 -4.97 5.04
N ILE A 65 -2.00 -3.67 5.33
CA ILE A 65 -1.68 -2.62 4.35
C ILE A 65 -0.20 -2.21 4.42
N ILE A 66 0.41 -2.17 5.60
CA ILE A 66 1.77 -1.68 5.82
C ILE A 66 2.58 -2.69 6.64
N ASP A 67 3.87 -2.84 6.32
CA ASP A 67 4.84 -3.54 7.17
C ASP A 67 6.08 -2.71 7.47
N LEU A 68 6.79 -3.09 8.53
CA LEU A 68 8.13 -2.63 8.82
C LEU A 68 9.12 -3.78 8.61
N VAL A 69 9.96 -3.68 7.59
CA VAL A 69 10.94 -4.71 7.24
C VAL A 69 12.37 -4.28 7.57
N ASP A 70 13.22 -5.27 7.82
CA ASP A 70 14.67 -5.09 7.87
C ASP A 70 15.24 -5.09 6.45
N ILE A 71 15.89 -4.00 6.07
CA ILE A 71 16.72 -3.93 4.88
C ILE A 71 18.17 -4.15 5.30
N ASN A 72 18.68 -5.34 4.98
CA ASN A 72 20.10 -5.56 4.85
C ASN A 72 20.50 -5.02 3.47
N LYS A 73 21.34 -3.97 3.43
CA LYS A 73 22.16 -3.75 2.25
C LYS A 73 23.12 -4.93 2.20
N GLU A 74 22.77 -5.98 1.46
CA GLU A 74 23.80 -6.91 1.01
C GLU A 74 24.83 -6.10 0.23
N ALA A 75 26.10 -6.34 0.58
CA ALA A 75 27.28 -5.64 0.11
C ALA A 75 27.48 -5.77 -1.40
#